data_AF-A0A517Y1U1-F1
#
_entry.id   AF-A0A517Y1U1-F1
#
_cell.length_a   1.000
_cell.length_b   1.000
_cell.length_c   1.000
_cell.angle_alpha   90.00
_cell.angle_beta   90.00
_cell.angle_gamma   90.00
#
_symmetry.space_group_name_H-M   'P 1'
#
loop_
_entity.id
_entity.type
_entity.pdbx_description
1 polymer ?
#
loop_
_entity_poly.entity_id
_entity_poly.type
_entity_poly.pdbx_seq_one_letter_code
_entity_poly.pdbx_strand_id
1 'polypeptide(L)'
;MTLSTTADPADPPLSLARVDFADLYARHLCRHSQFGINVNHLAALFGVWFGVYAMLYWLVPVVWVPVGLAAAYWLAVVPNLPARVSAALAAYLAGFVAAVVYAPPLPAWAVWVYPLLVPLCYKLQAWGHKVFTTAADMTDFNRRYPKGRPLFWVLLFYEVPFLLNYLLLDRRRWAA
;
A
#
# COMPACT_ATOMS: atom_id res chain seq x y z
N MET A 1 17.85 29.61 -36.88
CA MET A 1 16.97 28.57 -36.30
C MET A 1 17.63 28.11 -35.00
N THR A 2 17.35 28.82 -33.91
CA THR A 2 18.01 28.63 -32.61
C THR A 2 17.21 27.60 -31.83
N LEU A 3 17.78 26.41 -31.62
CA LEU A 3 17.22 25.39 -30.74
C LEU A 3 17.31 25.89 -29.30
N SER A 4 16.19 26.36 -28.78
CA SER A 4 16.02 26.65 -27.36
C SER A 4 15.80 25.32 -26.63
N THR A 5 16.89 24.66 -26.26
CA THR A 5 16.89 23.59 -25.25
C THR A 5 16.66 24.23 -23.89
N THR A 6 15.41 24.54 -23.57
CA THR A 6 15.00 24.66 -22.17
C THR A 6 15.09 23.25 -21.60
N ALA A 7 16.19 22.96 -20.90
CA ALA A 7 16.26 21.78 -20.05
C ALA A 7 15.05 21.83 -19.13
N ASP A 8 14.17 20.83 -19.22
CA ASP A 8 13.09 20.67 -18.26
C ASP A 8 13.73 20.70 -16.86
N PRO A 9 13.20 21.52 -15.93
CA PRO A 9 13.71 21.53 -14.57
C PRO A 9 13.66 20.09 -14.07
N ALA A 10 14.82 19.58 -13.64
CA ALA A 10 14.92 18.21 -13.14
C ALA A 10 13.84 18.01 -12.06
N ASP A 11 12.97 17.02 -12.26
CA ASP A 11 11.91 16.72 -11.30
C ASP A 11 12.53 16.56 -9.91
N PRO A 12 11.94 17.18 -8.86
CA PRO A 12 12.47 17.09 -7.52
C PRO A 12 12.54 15.62 -7.08
N PRO A 13 13.53 15.24 -6.23
CA PRO A 13 13.71 13.86 -5.83
C PRO A 13 12.46 13.32 -5.13
N LEU A 14 12.05 12.10 -5.50
CA LEU A 14 10.90 11.43 -4.92
C LEU A 14 11.02 11.36 -3.39
N SER A 15 10.01 11.89 -2.70
CA SER A 15 9.94 11.94 -1.23
C SER A 15 8.56 11.52 -0.77
N LEU A 16 8.46 10.85 0.38
CA LEU A 16 7.19 10.46 0.98
C LEU A 16 6.26 11.68 1.20
N ALA A 17 6.84 12.83 1.52
CA ALA A 17 6.08 14.05 1.83
C ALA A 17 5.58 14.80 0.58
N ARG A 18 6.09 14.47 -0.62
CA ARG A 18 5.73 15.15 -1.87
C ARG A 18 5.59 14.13 -2.98
N VAL A 19 4.36 13.68 -3.19
CA VAL A 19 4.00 12.62 -4.13
C VAL A 19 2.81 13.07 -4.97
N ASP A 20 2.90 12.93 -6.28
CA ASP A 20 1.73 12.95 -7.15
C ASP A 20 1.02 11.59 -7.07
N PHE A 21 -0.06 11.53 -6.29
CA PHE A 21 -0.83 10.30 -6.13
C PHE A 21 -1.43 9.79 -7.44
N ALA A 22 -1.87 10.68 -8.33
CA ALA A 22 -2.48 10.27 -9.60
C ALA A 22 -1.44 9.62 -10.51
N ASP A 23 -0.24 10.18 -10.58
CA ASP A 23 0.84 9.64 -11.41
C ASP A 23 1.39 8.31 -10.85
N LEU A 24 1.56 8.20 -9.52
CA LEU A 24 1.94 6.91 -8.92
C LEU A 24 0.84 5.86 -9.01
N TYR A 25 -0.43 6.25 -8.90
CA TYR A 25 -1.55 5.34 -9.09
C TYR A 25 -1.58 4.83 -10.53
N ALA A 26 -1.36 5.70 -11.52
CA ALA A 26 -1.24 5.28 -12.92
C ALA A 26 -0.08 4.29 -13.12
N ARG A 27 1.08 4.55 -12.50
CA ARG A 27 2.21 3.62 -12.48
C ARG A 27 1.84 2.27 -11.86
N HIS A 28 1.09 2.27 -10.75
CA HIS A 28 0.62 1.05 -10.09
C HIS A 28 -0.25 0.22 -11.05
N LEU A 29 -1.19 0.86 -11.74
CA LEU A 29 -2.07 0.20 -12.71
C LEU A 29 -1.33 -0.41 -13.90
N CYS A 30 -0.16 0.10 -14.29
CA CYS A 30 0.65 -0.54 -15.32
C CYS A 30 1.10 -1.96 -14.96
N ARG A 31 1.17 -2.32 -13.67
CA ARG A 31 1.54 -3.66 -13.19
C ARG A 31 0.41 -4.41 -12.49
N HIS A 32 -0.61 -3.67 -12.06
CA HIS A 32 -1.69 -4.18 -11.23
C HIS A 32 -3.03 -3.67 -11.76
N SER A 33 -3.26 -3.77 -13.07
CA SER A 33 -4.55 -3.40 -13.65
C SER A 33 -5.64 -4.43 -13.38
N GLN A 34 -5.28 -5.68 -13.11
CA GLN A 34 -6.25 -6.78 -12.96
C GLN A 34 -6.97 -6.71 -11.61
N PHE A 35 -8.27 -7.01 -11.57
CA PHE A 35 -9.01 -7.02 -10.29
C PHE A 35 -8.41 -7.97 -9.25
N GLY A 36 -8.12 -9.21 -9.66
CA GLY A 36 -7.63 -10.25 -8.77
C GLY A 36 -6.30 -9.93 -8.10
N ILE A 37 -5.36 -9.29 -8.80
CA ILE A 37 -4.05 -8.93 -8.20
C ILE A 37 -4.21 -7.85 -7.13
N ASN A 38 -5.10 -6.87 -7.32
CA ASN A 38 -5.36 -5.84 -6.30
C ASN A 38 -6.02 -6.42 -5.05
N VAL A 39 -6.97 -7.35 -5.20
CA VAL A 39 -7.56 -8.07 -4.07
C VAL A 39 -6.50 -8.91 -3.35
N ASN A 40 -5.68 -9.65 -4.09
CA ASN A 40 -4.59 -10.45 -3.54
C ASN A 40 -3.58 -9.61 -2.75
N HIS A 41 -3.18 -8.44 -3.28
CA HIS A 41 -2.30 -7.51 -2.58
C HIS A 41 -2.94 -6.98 -1.31
N LEU A 42 -4.22 -6.57 -1.35
CA LEU A 42 -4.88 -6.02 -0.17
C LEU A 42 -5.00 -7.07 0.93
N ALA A 43 -5.33 -8.32 0.58
CA ALA A 43 -5.39 -9.43 1.52
C ALA A 43 -4.01 -9.77 2.11
N ALA A 44 -2.96 -9.78 1.28
CA ALA A 44 -1.59 -10.02 1.73
C ALA A 44 -1.12 -8.90 2.68
N LEU A 45 -1.30 -7.64 2.32
CA LEU A 45 -0.93 -6.50 3.17
C LEU A 45 -1.71 -6.51 4.48
N PHE A 46 -3.02 -6.80 4.44
CA PHE A 46 -3.82 -6.97 5.65
C PHE A 46 -3.21 -8.03 6.57
N GLY A 47 -2.85 -9.21 6.05
CA GLY A 47 -2.27 -10.28 6.86
C GLY A 47 -0.89 -9.94 7.43
N VAL A 48 -0.03 -9.27 6.65
CA VAL A 48 1.27 -8.77 7.12
C VAL A 48 1.08 -7.77 8.26
N TRP A 49 0.23 -6.75 8.07
CA TRP A 49 -0.02 -5.73 9.08
C TRP A 49 -0.68 -6.34 10.31
N PHE A 50 -1.65 -7.23 10.12
CA PHE A 50 -2.35 -7.90 11.22
C PHE A 50 -1.36 -8.71 12.06
N GLY A 51 -0.48 -9.48 11.44
CA GLY A 51 0.57 -10.22 12.15
C GLY A 51 1.45 -9.30 13.01
N VAL A 52 1.90 -8.16 12.46
CA VAL A 52 2.73 -7.21 13.22
C VAL A 52 1.94 -6.53 14.33
N TYR A 53 0.76 -5.96 14.03
CA TYR A 53 -0.03 -5.20 15.00
C TYR A 53 -0.60 -6.09 16.10
N ALA A 54 -1.10 -7.28 15.77
CA ALA A 54 -1.61 -8.22 16.74
C ALA A 54 -0.50 -8.75 17.67
N MET A 55 0.71 -8.98 17.16
CA MET A 55 1.86 -9.31 18.01
C MET A 55 2.20 -8.18 18.98
N LEU A 56 2.26 -6.94 18.49
CA LEU A 56 2.54 -5.78 19.33
C LEU A 56 1.46 -5.56 20.39
N TYR A 57 0.18 -5.72 20.02
CA TYR A 57 -0.93 -5.61 20.95
C TYR A 57 -0.97 -6.77 21.96
N TRP A 58 -0.58 -7.98 21.54
CA TRP A 58 -0.42 -9.11 22.47
C TRP A 58 0.68 -8.86 23.51
N LEU A 59 1.81 -8.26 23.10
CA LEU A 59 2.91 -7.88 24.00
C LEU A 59 2.55 -6.70 24.91
N VAL A 60 1.82 -5.72 24.37
CA VAL A 60 1.44 -4.48 25.05
C VAL A 60 -0.06 -4.26 24.80
N PRO A 61 -0.94 -4.79 25.68
CA PRO A 61 -2.40 -4.81 25.49
C PRO A 61 -3.04 -3.46 25.79
N VAL A 62 -2.53 -2.42 25.15
CA VAL A 62 -3.00 -1.04 25.24
C VAL A 62 -3.61 -0.68 23.90
N VAL A 63 -4.91 -0.38 23.87
CA VAL A 63 -5.67 -0.08 22.65
C VAL A 63 -5.05 1.06 21.83
N TRP A 64 -4.35 1.98 22.49
CA TRP A 64 -3.66 3.09 21.84
C TRP A 64 -2.45 2.69 21.01
N VAL A 65 -1.89 1.49 21.20
CA VAL A 65 -0.76 0.98 20.38
C VAL A 65 -1.20 0.80 18.92
N PRO A 66 -2.18 -0.04 18.57
CA PRO A 66 -2.63 -0.18 17.19
C PRO A 66 -3.27 1.10 16.65
N VAL A 67 -3.99 1.88 17.48
CA VAL A 67 -4.56 3.18 17.07
C VAL A 67 -3.46 4.17 16.69
N GLY A 68 -2.42 4.31 17.51
CA GLY A 68 -1.32 5.24 17.28
C GLY A 68 -0.53 4.90 16.02
N LEU A 69 -0.25 3.61 15.78
CA LEU A 69 0.43 3.17 14.57
C LEU A 69 -0.41 3.43 13.30
N ALA A 70 -1.71 3.14 13.35
CA ALA A 70 -2.62 3.41 12.24
C ALA A 70 -2.77 4.92 11.96
N ALA A 71 -2.89 5.73 13.01
CA ALA A 71 -2.96 7.18 12.90
C ALA A 71 -1.66 7.78 12.35
N ALA A 72 -0.49 7.31 12.82
CA ALA A 72 0.81 7.74 12.31
C ALA A 72 0.96 7.42 10.82
N TYR A 73 0.56 6.22 10.40
CA TYR A 73 0.56 5.85 8.98
C TYR A 73 -0.39 6.73 8.15
N TRP A 74 -1.62 6.93 8.61
CA TRP A 74 -2.60 7.81 7.93
C TRP A 74 -2.05 9.23 7.76
N LEU A 75 -1.51 9.82 8.83
CA LEU A 75 -0.90 11.15 8.81
C LEU A 75 0.29 11.24 7.85
N ALA A 76 1.07 10.17 7.70
CA ALA A 76 2.22 10.14 6.80
C ALA A 76 1.81 10.22 5.32
N VAL A 77 0.65 9.68 4.94
CA VAL A 77 0.24 9.61 3.53
C VAL A 77 -0.83 10.63 3.15
N VAL A 78 -1.71 11.03 4.08
CA VAL A 78 -2.90 11.86 3.81
C VAL A 78 -2.63 13.18 3.10
N PRO A 79 -1.50 13.91 3.31
CA PRO A 79 -1.28 15.18 2.63
C PRO A 79 -1.22 15.06 1.09
N ASN A 80 -0.93 13.86 0.58
CA ASN A 80 -0.84 13.59 -0.85
C ASN A 80 -2.07 12.83 -1.41
N LEU A 81 -3.08 12.52 -0.59
CA LEU A 81 -4.23 11.71 -1.02
C LEU A 81 -5.46 12.57 -1.40
N PRO A 82 -6.21 12.20 -2.45
CA PRO A 82 -7.54 12.75 -2.67
C PRO A 82 -8.45 12.48 -1.46
N ALA A 83 -9.32 13.44 -1.11
CA ALA A 83 -10.16 13.36 0.10
C ALA A 83 -10.98 12.05 0.20
N ARG A 84 -11.55 11.59 -0.93
CA ARG A 84 -12.29 10.32 -0.99
C ARG A 84 -11.43 9.07 -0.71
N VAL A 85 -10.16 9.08 -1.16
CA VAL A 85 -9.21 7.99 -0.90
C VAL A 85 -8.78 8.04 0.57
N SER A 86 -8.55 9.25 1.11
CA SER A 86 -8.25 9.43 2.54
C SER A 86 -9.39 8.93 3.44
N ALA A 87 -10.64 9.23 3.09
CA ALA A 87 -11.81 8.73 3.83
C ALA A 87 -11.91 7.19 3.77
N ALA A 88 -11.71 6.59 2.59
CA ALA A 88 -11.66 5.15 2.44
C ALA A 88 -10.52 4.51 3.25
N LEU A 89 -9.35 5.15 3.27
CA LEU A 89 -8.21 4.72 4.06
C LEU A 89 -8.49 4.78 5.57
N ALA A 90 -9.08 5.88 6.04
CA ALA A 90 -9.47 6.03 7.45
C ALA A 90 -10.47 4.95 7.88
N ALA A 91 -11.48 4.66 7.05
CA ALA A 91 -12.44 3.58 7.30
C ALA A 91 -11.77 2.20 7.31
N TYR A 92 -10.87 1.93 6.35
CA TYR A 92 -10.09 0.69 6.31
C TYR A 92 -9.24 0.52 7.57
N LEU A 93 -8.51 1.56 7.98
CA LEU A 93 -7.66 1.54 9.18
C LEU A 93 -8.47 1.38 10.46
N ALA A 94 -9.65 2.00 10.56
CA ALA A 94 -10.55 1.81 11.70
C ALA A 94 -11.03 0.35 11.79
N GLY A 95 -11.45 -0.24 10.67
CA GLY A 95 -11.81 -1.66 10.59
C GLY A 95 -10.64 -2.60 10.89
N PHE A 96 -9.44 -2.25 10.43
CA PHE A 96 -8.21 -2.99 10.70
C PHE A 96 -7.84 -2.97 12.19
N VAL A 97 -7.87 -1.79 12.83
CA VAL A 97 -7.63 -1.65 14.27
C VAL A 97 -8.67 -2.44 15.06
N ALA A 98 -9.95 -2.37 14.67
CA ALA A 98 -10.99 -3.18 15.29
C ALA A 98 -10.70 -4.68 15.15
N ALA A 99 -10.26 -5.14 13.98
CA ALA A 99 -9.88 -6.53 13.79
C ALA A 99 -8.74 -6.96 14.73
N VAL A 100 -7.72 -6.11 14.94
CA VAL A 100 -6.62 -6.39 15.87
C VAL A 100 -7.10 -6.44 17.32
N VAL A 101 -7.90 -5.46 17.74
CA VAL A 101 -8.33 -5.29 19.14
C VAL A 101 -9.36 -6.33 19.57
N TYR A 102 -10.27 -6.70 18.67
CA TYR A 102 -11.36 -7.63 18.95
C TYR A 102 -11.11 -9.07 18.50
N ALA A 103 -10.00 -9.33 17.81
CA ALA A 103 -9.57 -10.72 17.58
C ALA A 103 -9.26 -11.39 18.92
N PRO A 104 -9.78 -12.62 19.17
CA PRO A 104 -9.40 -13.37 20.35
C PRO A 104 -7.87 -13.53 20.42
N PRO A 105 -7.24 -13.21 21.56
CA PRO A 105 -5.80 -13.34 21.69
C PRO A 105 -5.42 -14.81 21.58
N LEU A 106 -4.33 -15.09 20.86
CA LEU A 106 -3.81 -16.45 20.80
C LEU A 106 -3.22 -16.85 22.16
N PRO A 107 -3.38 -18.13 22.55
CA PRO A 107 -2.67 -18.65 23.71
C PRO A 107 -1.15 -18.57 23.45
N ALA A 108 -0.36 -18.46 24.51
CA ALA A 108 1.08 -18.21 24.39
C ALA A 108 1.83 -19.21 23.50
N TRP A 109 1.42 -20.49 23.49
CA TRP A 109 2.02 -21.51 22.63
C TRP A 109 1.78 -21.27 21.13
N ALA A 110 0.72 -20.54 20.76
CA ALA A 110 0.34 -20.23 19.39
C ALA A 110 0.77 -18.83 18.93
N VAL A 111 1.43 -18.04 19.79
CA VAL A 111 1.81 -16.65 19.49
C VAL A 111 2.68 -16.52 18.22
N TRP A 112 3.41 -17.57 17.87
CA TRP A 112 4.23 -17.67 16.66
C TRP A 112 3.43 -17.53 15.36
N VAL A 113 2.12 -17.73 15.39
CA VAL A 113 1.26 -17.50 14.22
C VAL A 113 1.35 -16.06 13.74
N TYR A 114 1.45 -15.07 14.64
CA TYR A 114 1.53 -13.66 14.26
C TYR A 114 2.74 -13.34 13.37
N PRO A 115 4.00 -13.64 13.76
CA PRO A 115 5.14 -13.43 12.88
C PRO A 115 5.14 -14.35 11.66
N LEU A 116 4.54 -15.55 11.72
CA LEU A 116 4.41 -16.45 10.57
C LEU A 116 3.46 -15.93 9.49
N LEU A 117 2.50 -15.07 9.83
CA LEU A 117 1.65 -14.41 8.83
C LEU A 117 2.46 -13.56 7.85
N VAL A 118 3.57 -12.95 8.29
CA VAL A 118 4.39 -12.08 7.43
C VAL A 118 4.96 -12.83 6.22
N PRO A 119 5.76 -13.91 6.38
CA PRO A 119 6.29 -14.66 5.23
C PRO A 119 5.18 -15.38 4.44
N LEU A 120 4.10 -15.82 5.10
CA LEU A 120 2.97 -16.47 4.42
C LEU A 120 2.25 -15.50 3.47
N CYS A 121 1.91 -14.32 3.96
CA CYS A 121 1.25 -13.28 3.17
C CYS A 121 2.18 -12.68 2.12
N TYR A 122 3.49 -12.58 2.40
CA TYR A 122 4.47 -12.24 1.37
C TYR A 122 4.48 -13.28 0.23
N LYS A 123 4.42 -14.58 0.55
CA LYS A 123 4.32 -15.65 -0.46
C LYS A 123 3.00 -15.58 -1.22
N LEU A 124 1.89 -15.25 -0.57
CA LEU A 124 0.59 -15.02 -1.21
C LEU A 124 0.66 -13.85 -2.21
N GLN A 125 1.27 -12.73 -1.82
CA GLN A 125 1.49 -11.59 -2.72
C GLN A 125 2.35 -11.99 -3.94
N ALA A 126 3.48 -12.66 -3.69
CA ALA A 126 4.39 -13.13 -4.74
C ALA A 126 3.73 -14.17 -5.68
N TRP A 127 2.85 -15.02 -5.15
CA TRP A 127 2.08 -15.95 -5.96
C TRP A 127 1.07 -15.23 -6.85
N GLY A 128 0.39 -14.20 -6.33
CA GLY A 128 -0.50 -13.35 -7.13
C GLY A 128 0.20 -12.77 -8.36
N HIS A 129 1.42 -12.27 -8.22
CA HIS A 129 2.22 -11.78 -9.36
C HIS A 129 2.59 -12.86 -10.40
N LYS A 130 2.56 -14.15 -10.06
CA LYS A 130 2.77 -15.24 -11.01
C LYS A 130 1.50 -15.60 -11.77
N VAL A 131 0.34 -15.41 -11.14
CA VAL A 131 -0.98 -15.71 -11.73
C VAL A 131 -1.46 -14.55 -12.59
N PHE A 132 -1.27 -13.33 -12.12
CA PHE A 132 -1.71 -12.10 -12.77
C PHE A 132 -0.50 -11.41 -13.42
N THR A 133 -0.28 -11.69 -14.69
CA THR A 133 0.93 -11.30 -15.43
C THR A 133 0.75 -10.12 -16.37
N THR A 134 -0.47 -9.57 -16.49
CA THR A 134 -0.73 -8.43 -17.38
C THR A 134 0.07 -7.21 -16.94
N ALA A 135 0.86 -6.65 -17.86
CA ALA A 135 1.60 -5.43 -17.65
C ALA A 135 1.52 -4.53 -18.89
N ALA A 136 1.39 -3.23 -18.67
CA ALA A 136 1.50 -2.19 -19.70
C ALA A 136 2.94 -1.68 -19.80
N ASP A 137 3.23 -0.91 -20.86
CA ASP A 137 4.52 -0.23 -20.98
C ASP A 137 4.75 0.72 -19.79
N MET A 138 5.96 0.64 -19.22
CA MET A 138 6.39 1.42 -18.07
C MET A 138 7.64 2.25 -18.36
N THR A 139 8.06 2.37 -19.61
CA THR A 139 9.31 3.03 -19.99
C THR A 139 9.39 4.45 -19.42
N ASP A 140 8.34 5.25 -19.60
CA ASP A 140 8.28 6.62 -19.07
C ASP A 140 8.25 6.67 -17.53
N PHE A 141 7.54 5.74 -16.90
CA PHE A 141 7.51 5.64 -15.43
C PHE A 141 8.85 5.20 -14.85
N ASN A 142 9.59 4.32 -15.53
CA ASN A 142 10.90 3.87 -15.08
C ASN A 142 11.95 4.99 -15.23
N ARG A 143 11.78 5.88 -16.22
CA ARG A 143 12.62 7.07 -16.39
C ARG A 143 12.36 8.09 -15.28
N ARG A 144 11.09 8.38 -14.98
CA ARG A 144 10.69 9.33 -13.92
C ARG A 144 10.94 8.80 -12.50
N TYR A 145 10.74 7.51 -12.30
CA TYR A 145 10.88 6.83 -11.01
C TYR A 145 11.89 5.69 -11.12
N PRO A 146 13.20 5.99 -11.10
CA PRO A 146 14.23 4.97 -11.16
C PRO A 146 14.10 4.01 -9.97
N LYS A 147 14.39 2.74 -10.22
CA LYS A 147 14.39 1.71 -9.16
C LYS A 147 15.40 2.11 -8.09
N GLY A 148 14.98 2.07 -6.83
CA GLY A 148 15.84 2.40 -5.71
C GLY A 148 15.07 2.40 -4.39
N ARG A 149 15.80 2.63 -3.30
CA ARG A 149 15.23 2.69 -1.93
C ARG A 149 14.11 3.74 -1.80
N PRO A 150 14.21 4.96 -2.37
CA PRO A 150 13.14 5.95 -2.25
C PRO A 150 11.82 5.45 -2.86
N LEU A 151 11.88 4.90 -4.07
CA LEU A 151 10.71 4.35 -4.74
C LEU A 151 10.12 3.15 -3.98
N PHE A 152 10.97 2.27 -3.44
CA PHE A 152 10.50 1.16 -2.61
C PHE A 152 9.67 1.65 -1.42
N TRP A 153 10.17 2.63 -0.67
CA TRP A 153 9.44 3.17 0.48
C TRP A 153 8.15 3.87 0.08
N VAL A 154 8.17 4.68 -0.97
CA VAL A 154 6.96 5.35 -1.44
C VAL A 154 5.91 4.34 -1.88
N LEU A 155 6.29 3.31 -2.65
CA LEU A 155 5.34 2.28 -3.05
C LEU A 155 4.80 1.53 -1.83
N LEU A 156 5.64 1.16 -0.86
CA LEU A 156 5.20 0.49 0.36
C LEU A 156 4.15 1.28 1.14
N PHE A 157 4.34 2.59 1.29
CA PHE A 157 3.40 3.44 2.02
C PHE A 157 2.11 3.70 1.24
N TYR A 158 2.20 3.87 -0.08
CA TYR A 158 1.06 4.23 -0.90
C TYR A 158 0.30 3.03 -1.48
N GLU A 159 0.75 1.79 -1.25
CA GLU A 159 0.11 0.60 -1.79
C GLU A 159 -1.34 0.46 -1.35
N VAL A 160 -1.65 0.48 -0.05
CA VAL A 160 -3.04 0.39 0.44
C VAL A 160 -3.93 1.50 -0.14
N PRO A 161 -3.52 2.79 -0.16
CA PRO A 161 -4.25 3.85 -0.86
C PRO A 161 -4.54 3.54 -2.33
N PHE A 162 -3.57 3.01 -3.09
CA PHE A 162 -3.79 2.61 -4.48
C PHE A 162 -4.84 1.52 -4.60
N LEU A 163 -4.73 0.48 -3.78
CA LEU A 163 -5.66 -0.65 -3.77
C LEU A 163 -7.08 -0.20 -3.41
N LEU A 164 -7.24 0.66 -2.40
CA LEU A 164 -8.53 1.20 -2.01
C LEU A 164 -9.13 2.10 -3.08
N ASN A 165 -8.32 2.95 -3.74
CA ASN A 165 -8.80 3.75 -4.85
C ASN A 165 -9.28 2.87 -6.01
N TYR A 166 -8.51 1.84 -6.38
CA TYR A 166 -8.88 0.90 -7.43
C TYR A 166 -10.16 0.10 -7.11
N LEU A 167 -10.23 -0.47 -5.90
CA LEU A 167 -11.34 -1.35 -5.51
C LEU A 167 -12.61 -0.58 -5.14
N LEU A 168 -12.51 0.61 -4.54
CA LEU A 168 -13.71 1.29 -4.04
C LEU A 168 -14.21 2.37 -4.99
N LEU A 169 -13.29 3.05 -5.70
CA LEU A 169 -13.57 4.32 -6.36
C LEU A 169 -13.40 4.27 -7.88
N ASP A 170 -12.58 3.35 -8.41
CA ASP A 170 -12.29 3.22 -9.85
C ASP A 170 -12.85 1.92 -10.46
N ARG A 171 -14.09 1.59 -10.08
CA ARG A 171 -14.75 0.33 -10.50
C ARG A 171 -14.88 0.16 -12.01
N ARG A 172 -14.80 1.25 -12.77
CA ARG A 172 -14.87 1.22 -14.25
C ARG A 172 -13.70 0.47 -14.87
N ARG A 173 -12.57 0.38 -14.18
CA ARG A 173 -11.37 -0.34 -14.64
C ARG A 173 -11.36 -1.82 -14.31
N TRP A 174 -12.36 -2.34 -13.61
CA TRP A 174 -12.40 -3.76 -13.23
C TRP A 174 -12.57 -4.72 -14.42
N ALA A 175 -13.18 -4.23 -15.50
CA ALA A 175 -13.50 -5.01 -16.69
C ALA A 175 -12.66 -4.63 -17.92
N ALA A 176 -11.63 -3.79 -17.73
CA ALA A 176 -10.69 -3.36 -18.76
C ALA A 176 -9.43 -4.24 -18.74
#